data_AF-A0A965G9R9-F1
#
_entry.id   AF-A0A965G9R9-F1
#
_cell.length_a   1.000
_cell.length_b   1.000
_cell.length_c   1.000
_cell.angle_alpha   90.00
_cell.angle_beta   90.00
_cell.angle_gamma   90.00
#
_symmetry.space_group_name_H-M   'P 1'
#
loop_
_entity.id
_entity.type
_entity.pdbx_description
1 polymer ?
#
loop_
_entity_poly.entity_id
_entity_poly.type
_entity_poly.pdbx_seq_one_letter_code
_entity_poly.pdbx_strand_id
1 'polypeptide(L)'
;MAYCPKCATEVESTKFCTTCGSNVLGSSAEASSLQPITKSKKAMWVHLTPLMLLVLAPVSIGITALFLWLPALIIRKTSDKDSLENRHAKSALNYHLSTVVFVLGSLVVLGLIGLLVSLAGGGTALILIIPIAGFGILTIGGIALRSYISGSIAGARGKEYSYPITYAFVK
;
A
#
# COMPACT_ATOMS: atom_id res chain seq x y z
N MET A 1 39.17 -4.69 0.55
CA MET A 1 38.82 -5.83 1.43
C MET A 1 37.36 -5.67 1.83
N ALA A 2 36.53 -6.63 1.47
CA ALA A 2 35.09 -6.63 1.70
C ALA A 2 34.72 -7.81 2.63
N TYR A 3 33.61 -7.71 3.35
CA TYR A 3 33.21 -8.70 4.35
C TYR A 3 31.92 -9.39 3.95
N CYS A 4 31.89 -10.73 3.96
CA CYS A 4 30.68 -11.48 3.62
C CYS A 4 29.74 -11.60 4.83
N PRO A 5 28.50 -11.08 4.78
CA PRO A 5 27.58 -11.10 5.92
C PRO A 5 27.00 -12.49 6.22
N LYS A 6 27.19 -13.48 5.33
CA LYS A 6 26.60 -14.82 5.49
C LYS A 6 27.54 -15.82 6.16
N CYS A 7 28.84 -15.75 5.87
CA CYS A 7 29.83 -16.67 6.42
C CYS A 7 30.92 -15.97 7.23
N ALA A 8 30.82 -14.65 7.43
CA ALA A 8 31.73 -13.89 8.30
C ALA A 8 33.21 -13.94 7.87
N THR A 9 33.49 -14.27 6.60
CA THR A 9 34.85 -14.33 6.04
C THR A 9 35.18 -13.06 5.28
N GLU A 10 36.42 -12.61 5.43
CA GLU A 10 37.00 -11.55 4.60
C GLU A 10 37.18 -12.06 3.16
N VAL A 11 36.85 -11.20 2.21
CA VAL A 11 36.93 -11.49 0.78
C VAL A 11 37.66 -10.36 0.08
N GLU A 12 38.52 -10.72 -0.87
CA GLU A 12 39.01 -9.78 -1.86
C GLU A 12 37.82 -9.17 -2.63
N SER A 13 38.00 -8.01 -3.28
CA SER A 13 36.90 -7.20 -3.85
C SER A 13 36.22 -7.84 -5.08
N THR A 14 35.74 -9.08 -4.95
CA THR A 14 35.03 -9.87 -5.95
C THR A 14 33.52 -9.76 -5.74
N LYS A 15 32.74 -9.88 -6.82
CA LYS A 15 31.26 -9.80 -6.76
C LYS A 15 30.63 -10.92 -5.92
N PHE A 16 31.30 -12.07 -5.81
CA PHE A 16 30.80 -13.25 -5.10
C PHE A 16 31.82 -13.71 -4.06
N CYS A 17 31.29 -14.24 -2.96
CA CYS A 17 32.07 -14.91 -1.93
C CYS A 17 32.53 -16.27 -2.46
N THR A 18 33.83 -16.49 -2.54
CA THR A 18 34.42 -17.77 -2.99
C THR A 18 34.15 -18.92 -2.02
N THR A 19 33.84 -18.62 -0.75
CA THR A 19 33.62 -19.64 0.29
C THR A 19 32.18 -20.14 0.34
N CYS A 20 31.18 -19.26 0.22
CA CYS A 20 29.76 -19.65 0.37
C CYS A 20 28.88 -19.32 -0.84
N GLY A 21 29.45 -18.74 -1.90
CA GLY A 21 28.75 -18.43 -3.15
C GLY A 21 27.75 -17.26 -3.06
N SER A 22 27.65 -16.58 -1.92
CA SER A 22 26.74 -15.42 -1.78
C SER A 22 27.33 -14.16 -2.42
N ASN A 23 26.46 -13.29 -2.94
CA ASN A 23 26.87 -11.98 -3.45
C ASN A 23 27.41 -11.11 -2.30
N VAL A 24 28.65 -10.66 -2.42
CA VAL A 24 29.28 -9.73 -1.47
C VAL A 24 28.99 -8.34 -2.03
N LEU A 25 28.12 -7.60 -1.36
CA LEU A 25 27.56 -6.34 -1.87
C LEU A 25 28.68 -5.30 -2.07
N GLY A 26 29.18 -5.21 -3.30
CA GLY A 26 30.21 -4.27 -3.75
C GLY A 26 30.16 -3.95 -5.25
N SER A 27 29.01 -4.13 -5.90
CA SER A 27 28.71 -3.64 -7.27
C SER A 27 27.20 -3.53 -7.48
N SER A 28 26.49 -2.99 -6.49
CA SER A 28 25.05 -2.63 -6.61
C SER A 28 24.68 -1.37 -5.83
N ALA A 29 25.67 -0.53 -5.51
CA ALA A 29 25.42 0.91 -5.47
C ALA A 29 25.60 1.42 -6.92
N GLU A 30 24.74 2.34 -7.36
CA GLU A 30 24.79 2.97 -8.68
C GLU A 30 24.33 2.17 -9.92
N ALA A 31 23.43 1.21 -9.76
CA ALA A 31 22.35 1.07 -10.76
C ALA A 31 21.03 1.50 -10.09
N SER A 32 21.06 2.69 -9.48
CA SER A 32 19.87 3.53 -9.43
C SER A 32 19.46 3.69 -10.89
N SER A 33 18.54 2.86 -11.35
CA SER A 33 17.96 2.97 -12.67
C SER A 33 17.43 4.39 -12.75
N LEU A 34 18.15 5.25 -13.46
CA LEU A 34 17.64 6.47 -14.07
C LEU A 34 16.53 6.04 -15.02
N GLN A 35 15.42 5.55 -14.47
CA GLN A 35 14.17 5.63 -15.19
C GLN A 35 13.95 7.12 -15.42
N PRO A 36 13.62 7.53 -16.65
CA PRO A 36 13.39 8.93 -16.96
C PRO A 36 12.39 9.47 -15.93
N ILE A 37 12.73 10.60 -15.30
CA ILE A 37 12.00 11.22 -14.17
C ILE A 37 10.48 11.31 -14.45
N THR A 38 10.08 11.33 -15.72
CA THR A 38 8.70 11.31 -16.20
C THR A 38 7.93 10.02 -15.89
N LYS A 39 8.55 8.83 -16.00
CA LYS A 39 7.89 7.53 -15.68
C LYS A 39 7.70 7.35 -14.17
N SER A 40 8.71 7.76 -13.41
CA SER A 40 8.65 7.83 -11.94
C SER A 40 7.51 8.74 -11.45
N LYS A 41 7.30 9.89 -12.13
CA LYS A 41 6.21 10.81 -11.82
C LYS A 41 4.85 10.12 -11.88
N LYS A 42 4.53 9.39 -12.95
CA LYS A 42 3.24 8.69 -13.09
C LYS A 42 3.02 7.64 -11.99
N ALA A 43 4.04 6.84 -11.69
CA ALA A 43 3.97 5.82 -10.64
C ALA A 43 3.71 6.43 -9.25
N MET A 44 4.29 7.59 -8.95
CA MET A 44 4.01 8.36 -7.73
C MET A 44 2.54 8.81 -7.65
N TRP A 45 1.98 9.33 -8.75
CA TRP A 45 0.60 9.85 -8.78
C TRP A 45 -0.47 8.80 -8.48
N VAL A 46 -0.21 7.52 -8.77
CA VAL A 46 -1.11 6.40 -8.40
C VAL A 46 -1.40 6.40 -6.89
N HIS A 47 -0.42 6.75 -6.07
CA HIS A 47 -0.52 6.71 -4.60
C HIS A 47 -0.84 8.09 -4.00
N LEU A 48 -0.38 9.15 -4.66
CA LEU A 48 -0.58 10.52 -4.20
C LEU A 48 -2.04 10.97 -4.34
N THR A 49 -2.71 10.63 -5.44
CA THR A 49 -4.09 11.06 -5.67
C THR A 49 -5.06 10.51 -4.61
N PRO A 50 -5.03 9.21 -4.26
CA PRO A 50 -5.81 8.69 -3.14
C PRO A 50 -5.53 9.40 -1.81
N LEU A 51 -4.29 9.80 -1.55
CA LEU A 51 -3.92 10.56 -0.36
C LEU A 51 -4.58 11.95 -0.35
N MET A 52 -4.54 12.65 -1.49
CA MET A 52 -5.20 13.95 -1.63
C MET A 52 -6.72 13.83 -1.48
N LEU A 53 -7.32 12.79 -2.07
CA LEU A 53 -8.74 12.49 -1.90
C LEU A 53 -9.08 12.21 -0.44
N LEU A 54 -8.27 11.41 0.25
CA LEU A 54 -8.49 11.08 1.67
C LEU A 54 -8.47 12.33 2.56
N VAL A 55 -7.57 13.29 2.30
CA VAL A 55 -7.53 14.57 3.04
C VAL A 55 -8.81 15.39 2.81
N LEU A 56 -9.42 15.28 1.61
CA LEU A 56 -10.67 15.95 1.25
C LEU A 56 -11.94 15.16 1.67
N ALA A 57 -11.79 13.94 2.18
CA ALA A 57 -12.89 13.07 2.55
C ALA A 57 -13.86 13.64 3.60
N PRO A 58 -13.44 14.42 4.62
CA PRO A 58 -14.37 14.99 5.60
C PRO A 58 -15.45 15.89 4.98
N VAL A 59 -15.19 16.46 3.79
CA VAL A 59 -16.11 17.36 3.08
C VAL A 59 -17.03 16.60 2.13
N SER A 60 -16.71 15.35 1.78
CA SER A 60 -17.34 14.62 0.67
C SER A 60 -17.63 13.15 0.97
N ILE A 61 -17.92 12.83 2.25
CA ILE A 61 -18.16 11.47 2.76
C ILE A 61 -19.01 10.66 1.77
N GLY A 62 -18.45 9.57 1.25
CA GLY A 62 -19.07 8.69 0.26
C GLY A 62 -18.62 8.93 -1.18
N ILE A 63 -18.55 10.19 -1.64
CA ILE A 63 -18.14 10.53 -3.02
C ILE A 63 -16.66 10.21 -3.23
N THR A 64 -15.81 10.51 -2.24
CA THR A 64 -14.37 10.25 -2.29
C THR A 64 -14.05 8.78 -2.54
N ALA A 65 -14.84 7.86 -1.97
CA ALA A 65 -14.64 6.42 -2.11
C ALA A 65 -14.85 5.95 -3.57
N LEU A 66 -15.79 6.56 -4.29
CA LEU A 66 -16.10 6.24 -5.68
C LEU A 66 -15.00 6.66 -6.66
N PHE A 67 -14.11 7.58 -6.26
CA PHE A 67 -13.05 8.08 -7.12
C PHE A 67 -11.66 7.56 -6.73
N LEU A 68 -11.54 6.85 -5.61
CA LEU A 68 -10.24 6.42 -5.08
C LEU A 68 -9.49 5.45 -6.01
N TRP A 69 -10.22 4.61 -6.76
CA TRP A 69 -9.66 3.63 -7.70
C TRP A 69 -9.35 4.20 -9.09
N LEU A 70 -9.87 5.39 -9.43
CA LEU A 70 -9.83 5.93 -10.78
C LEU A 70 -8.39 6.16 -11.28
N PRO A 71 -7.50 6.77 -10.49
CA PRO A 71 -6.12 7.01 -10.89
C PRO A 71 -5.38 5.70 -11.26
N ALA A 72 -5.55 4.65 -10.45
CA ALA A 72 -4.95 3.36 -10.70
C ALA A 72 -5.50 2.72 -11.99
N LEU A 73 -6.80 2.82 -12.24
CA LEU A 73 -7.42 2.31 -13.47
C LEU A 73 -6.94 3.06 -14.72
N ILE A 74 -6.89 4.39 -14.67
CA ILE A 74 -6.44 5.23 -15.79
C ILE A 74 -4.97 4.95 -16.12
N ILE A 75 -4.10 4.90 -15.11
CA ILE A 75 -2.67 4.64 -15.30
C ILE A 75 -2.45 3.22 -15.82
N ARG A 76 -3.13 2.21 -15.26
CA ARG A 76 -3.04 0.83 -15.78
C ARG A 76 -3.44 0.72 -17.26
N LYS A 77 -4.47 1.45 -17.70
CA LYS A 77 -4.94 1.42 -19.09
C LYS A 77 -3.99 2.14 -20.05
N THR A 78 -3.26 3.15 -19.57
CA THR A 78 -2.40 4.00 -20.41
C THR A 78 -0.93 3.60 -20.40
N SER A 79 -0.51 2.72 -19.48
CA SER A 79 0.88 2.26 -19.35
C SER A 79 1.09 0.84 -19.89
N ASP A 80 2.29 0.58 -20.44
CA ASP A 80 2.68 -0.74 -20.95
C ASP A 80 2.57 -1.83 -19.89
N LYS A 81 2.23 -3.07 -20.27
CA LYS A 81 1.96 -4.18 -19.35
C LYS A 81 3.09 -4.46 -18.35
N ASP A 82 4.34 -4.36 -18.81
CA ASP A 82 5.55 -4.63 -18.02
C ASP A 82 6.22 -3.36 -17.50
N SER A 83 5.54 -2.21 -17.60
CA SER A 83 6.06 -0.96 -17.04
C SER A 83 5.93 -0.93 -15.52
N LEU A 84 6.82 -0.18 -14.88
CA LEU A 84 6.78 0.08 -13.44
C LEU A 84 5.44 0.73 -13.04
N GLU A 85 4.95 1.66 -13.86
CA GLU A 85 3.65 2.32 -13.70
C GLU A 85 2.50 1.32 -13.60
N ASN A 86 2.47 0.33 -14.49
CA ASN A 86 1.43 -0.71 -14.51
C ASN A 86 1.49 -1.58 -13.25
N ARG A 87 2.69 -1.93 -12.78
CA ARG A 87 2.86 -2.69 -11.52
C ARG A 87 2.39 -1.90 -10.30
N HIS A 88 2.75 -0.62 -10.18
CA HIS A 88 2.24 0.23 -9.10
C HIS A 88 0.71 0.40 -9.18
N ALA A 89 0.16 0.56 -10.39
CA ALA A 89 -1.28 0.65 -10.60
C ALA A 89 -2.01 -0.63 -10.18
N LYS A 90 -1.47 -1.81 -10.52
CA LYS A 90 -2.02 -3.10 -10.06
C LYS A 90 -1.95 -3.24 -8.54
N SER A 91 -0.80 -2.96 -7.94
CA SER A 91 -0.62 -3.03 -6.48
C SER A 91 -1.58 -2.10 -5.73
N ALA A 92 -1.72 -0.86 -6.19
CA ALA A 92 -2.66 0.11 -5.59
C ALA A 92 -4.11 -0.33 -5.78
N LEU A 93 -4.49 -0.81 -6.97
CA LEU A 93 -5.85 -1.27 -7.24
C LEU A 93 -6.23 -2.47 -6.36
N ASN A 94 -5.32 -3.44 -6.22
CA ASN A 94 -5.50 -4.58 -5.31
C ASN A 94 -5.62 -4.13 -3.85
N TYR A 95 -4.85 -3.13 -3.43
CA TYR A 95 -4.96 -2.54 -2.11
C TYR A 95 -6.30 -1.86 -1.86
N HIS A 96 -6.78 -1.05 -2.81
CA HIS A 96 -8.09 -0.39 -2.71
C HIS A 96 -9.22 -1.41 -2.65
N LEU A 97 -9.21 -2.43 -3.52
CA LEU A 97 -10.20 -3.50 -3.51
C LEU A 97 -10.18 -4.28 -2.19
N SER A 98 -8.99 -4.61 -1.68
CA SER A 98 -8.84 -5.29 -0.38
C SER A 98 -9.39 -4.43 0.75
N THR A 99 -9.08 -3.12 0.73
CA THR A 99 -9.57 -2.16 1.73
C THR A 99 -11.09 -2.06 1.69
N VAL A 100 -11.72 -2.01 0.51
CA VAL A 100 -13.18 -2.01 0.37
C VAL A 100 -13.77 -3.28 0.97
N VAL A 101 -13.21 -4.45 0.67
CA VAL A 101 -13.67 -5.72 1.23
C VAL A 101 -13.55 -5.73 2.76
N PHE A 102 -12.43 -5.26 3.32
CA PHE A 102 -12.24 -5.17 4.77
C PHE A 102 -13.19 -4.18 5.43
N VAL A 103 -13.40 -3.01 4.83
CA VAL A 103 -14.33 -2.00 5.36
C VAL A 103 -15.76 -2.52 5.32
N LEU A 104 -16.21 -3.08 4.19
CA LEU A 104 -17.56 -3.65 4.07
C LEU A 104 -17.77 -4.82 5.03
N GLY A 105 -16.80 -5.74 5.12
CA GLY A 105 -16.85 -6.84 6.08
C GLY A 105 -16.92 -6.34 7.54
N SER A 106 -16.11 -5.34 7.88
CA SER A 106 -16.12 -4.72 9.21
C SER A 106 -17.45 -4.03 9.52
N LEU A 107 -18.04 -3.33 8.55
CA LEU A 107 -19.35 -2.69 8.71
C LEU A 107 -20.47 -3.71 8.93
N VAL A 108 -20.45 -4.84 8.21
CA VAL A 108 -21.41 -5.94 8.41
C VAL A 108 -21.26 -6.52 9.81
N VAL A 109 -20.02 -6.83 10.24
CA VAL A 109 -19.75 -7.38 11.58
C VAL A 109 -20.16 -6.40 12.68
N LEU A 110 -19.80 -5.12 12.56
CA LEU A 110 -20.21 -4.08 13.50
C LEU A 110 -21.73 -3.89 13.54
N GLY A 111 -22.39 -3.98 12.39
CA GLY A 111 -23.85 -3.92 12.29
C GLY A 111 -24.54 -5.09 13.00
N LEU A 112 -24.03 -6.31 12.83
CA LEU A 112 -24.53 -7.50 13.52
C LEU A 112 -24.31 -7.42 15.04
N ILE A 113 -23.11 -7.01 15.48
CA ILE A 113 -22.83 -6.78 16.89
C ILE A 113 -23.76 -5.70 17.45
N GLY A 114 -23.94 -4.60 16.71
CA GLY A 114 -24.87 -3.52 17.06
C GLY A 114 -26.30 -3.99 17.24
N LEU A 115 -26.79 -4.82 16.31
CA LEU A 115 -28.12 -5.41 16.40
C LEU A 115 -28.26 -6.30 17.64
N LEU A 116 -27.31 -7.20 17.88
CA LEU A 116 -27.33 -8.11 19.04
C LEU A 116 -27.29 -7.36 20.37
N VAL A 117 -26.41 -6.35 20.48
CA VAL A 117 -26.27 -5.51 21.67
C VAL A 117 -27.55 -4.70 21.91
N SER A 118 -28.15 -4.15 20.86
CA SER A 118 -29.42 -3.41 20.95
C SER A 118 -30.58 -4.31 21.39
N LEU A 119 -30.65 -5.55 20.89
CA LEU A 119 -31.66 -6.53 21.27
C LEU A 119 -31.50 -7.00 22.73
N ALA A 120 -30.27 -7.19 23.20
CA ALA A 120 -30.00 -7.70 24.55
C ALA A 120 -30.05 -6.63 25.65
N GLY A 121 -29.55 -5.42 25.37
CA GLY A 121 -29.37 -4.36 26.37
C GLY A 121 -30.36 -3.19 26.27
N GLY A 122 -31.27 -3.22 25.29
CA GLY A 122 -32.03 -2.04 24.88
C GLY A 122 -31.14 -1.05 24.12
N GLY A 123 -31.74 -0.11 23.37
CA GLY A 123 -31.03 0.78 22.44
C GLY A 123 -29.91 1.64 23.06
N THR A 124 -29.86 1.78 24.39
CA THR A 124 -28.79 2.49 25.13
C THR A 124 -27.45 1.78 25.06
N ALA A 125 -27.43 0.46 24.85
CA ALA A 125 -26.19 -0.31 24.77
C ALA A 125 -25.36 -0.01 23.49
N LEU A 126 -25.95 0.67 22.50
CA LEU A 126 -25.24 1.15 21.30
C LEU A 126 -24.15 2.18 21.61
N ILE A 127 -24.25 2.91 22.72
CA ILE A 127 -23.26 3.92 23.14
C ILE A 127 -21.87 3.28 23.31
N LEU A 128 -21.81 2.02 23.76
CA LEU A 128 -20.54 1.30 23.94
C LEU A 128 -19.87 0.90 22.63
N ILE A 129 -20.61 0.85 21.53
CA ILE A 129 -20.09 0.42 20.21
C ILE A 129 -19.40 1.58 19.48
N ILE A 130 -19.88 2.81 19.71
CA ILE A 130 -19.33 4.03 19.10
C ILE A 130 -17.81 4.15 19.30
N PRO A 131 -17.23 4.04 20.51
CA PRO A 131 -15.78 4.16 20.68
C PRO A 131 -15.00 3.02 20.00
N ILE A 132 -15.52 1.80 20.00
CA ILE A 132 -14.89 0.64 19.34
C ILE A 132 -14.86 0.86 17.83
N ALA A 133 -15.99 1.26 17.24
CA ALA A 133 -16.10 1.57 15.83
C ALA A 133 -15.20 2.75 15.45
N GLY A 134 -15.17 3.82 16.26
CA GLY A 134 -14.30 4.98 16.05
C GLY A 134 -12.82 4.61 16.05
N PHE A 135 -12.38 3.80 17.01
CA PHE A 135 -10.99 3.31 17.07
C PHE A 135 -10.64 2.43 15.85
N GLY A 136 -11.56 1.57 15.43
CA GLY A 136 -11.41 0.75 14.21
C GLY A 136 -11.24 1.61 12.95
N ILE A 137 -12.05 2.65 12.79
CA ILE A 137 -11.95 3.57 11.65
C ILE A 137 -10.60 4.32 11.65
N LEU A 138 -10.17 4.82 12.81
CA LEU A 138 -8.89 5.54 12.95
C LEU A 138 -7.69 4.64 12.63
N THR A 139 -7.70 3.39 13.09
CA THR A 139 -6.61 2.44 12.82
C THR A 139 -6.52 2.07 11.34
N ILE A 140 -7.65 1.76 10.69
CA ILE A 140 -7.70 1.50 9.25
C ILE A 140 -7.23 2.72 8.46
N GLY A 141 -7.72 3.92 8.82
CA GLY A 141 -7.32 5.17 8.19
C GLY A 141 -5.82 5.46 8.32
N GLY A 142 -5.24 5.23 9.51
CA GLY A 142 -3.81 5.40 9.76
C GLY A 142 -2.94 4.44 8.94
N ILE A 143 -3.34 3.17 8.83
CA ILE A 143 -2.64 2.17 7.99
C ILE A 143 -2.70 2.57 6.52
N ALA A 144 -3.87 3.02 6.04
CA ALA A 144 -4.04 3.49 4.67
C ALA A 144 -3.18 4.71 4.37
N LEU A 145 -3.21 5.72 5.24
CA LEU A 145 -2.39 6.92 5.09
C LEU A 145 -0.90 6.58 5.00
N ARG A 146 -0.39 5.76 5.94
CA ARG A 146 1.01 5.31 5.93
C ARG A 146 1.38 4.59 4.63
N SER A 147 0.46 3.75 4.14
CA SER A 147 0.67 2.97 2.92
C SER A 147 0.71 3.85 1.67
N TYR A 148 -0.15 4.87 1.57
CA TYR A 148 -0.12 5.83 0.45
C TYR A 148 1.14 6.69 0.44
N ILE A 149 1.60 7.15 1.61
CA ILE A 149 2.86 7.91 1.71
C ILE A 149 4.03 7.05 1.24
N SER A 150 4.12 5.82 1.76
CA SER A 150 5.20 4.88 1.42
C SER A 150 5.20 4.53 -0.07
N GLY A 151 4.02 4.28 -0.65
CA GLY A 151 3.85 4.03 -2.08
C GLY A 151 4.24 5.23 -2.94
N SER A 152 3.86 6.44 -2.51
CA SER A 152 4.24 7.69 -3.21
C SER A 152 5.75 7.89 -3.24
N ILE A 153 6.42 7.70 -2.09
CA ILE A 153 7.88 7.82 -1.97
C ILE A 153 8.58 6.75 -2.82
N ALA A 154 8.11 5.51 -2.81
CA ALA A 154 8.67 4.43 -3.61
C ALA A 154 8.50 4.70 -5.11
N GLY A 155 7.31 5.11 -5.54
CA GLY A 155 7.03 5.51 -6.92
C GLY A 155 7.93 6.65 -7.40
N ALA A 156 8.10 7.69 -6.57
CA ALA A 156 8.98 8.83 -6.86
C ALA A 156 10.47 8.42 -7.00
N ARG A 157 10.87 7.35 -6.32
CA ARG A 157 12.22 6.77 -6.39
C ARG A 157 12.37 5.71 -7.50
N GLY A 158 11.32 5.45 -8.29
CA GLY A 158 11.33 4.37 -9.28
C GLY A 158 11.53 2.98 -8.67
N LYS A 159 11.16 2.79 -7.40
CA LYS A 159 11.23 1.52 -6.69
C LYS A 159 9.86 0.89 -6.61
N GLU A 160 9.79 -0.43 -6.80
CA GLU A 160 8.56 -1.17 -6.63
C GLU A 160 8.04 -1.07 -5.19
N TYR A 161 6.72 -1.03 -5.05
CA TYR A 161 6.04 -1.01 -3.77
C TYR A 161 4.93 -2.05 -3.75
N SER A 162 4.96 -2.91 -2.74
CA SER A 162 3.90 -3.87 -2.46
C SER A 162 3.20 -3.45 -1.18
N TYR A 163 1.88 -3.35 -1.25
CA TYR A 163 1.06 -2.96 -0.11
C TYR A 163 0.93 -4.12 0.89
N PRO A 164 1.03 -3.84 2.20
CA PRO A 164 0.77 -4.86 3.21
C PRO A 164 -0.69 -5.28 3.18
N ILE A 165 -0.97 -6.56 3.45
CA ILE A 165 -2.32 -7.11 3.65
C ILE A 165 -3.21 -6.86 2.40
N THR A 166 -2.75 -7.33 1.24
CA THR A 166 -3.51 -7.22 -0.01
C THR A 166 -3.80 -8.59 -0.61
N TYR A 167 -5.02 -8.73 -1.12
CA TYR A 167 -5.40 -9.85 -1.97
C TYR A 167 -5.18 -9.48 -3.44
N ALA A 168 -4.65 -10.42 -4.21
CA ALA A 168 -4.37 -10.23 -5.63
C ALA A 168 -5.63 -10.48 -6.48
N PHE A 169 -6.51 -9.48 -6.56
CA PHE A 169 -7.71 -9.51 -7.42
C PHE A 169 -7.36 -9.32 -8.90
N VAL A 170 -6.38 -8.47 -9.17
CA VAL A 170 -5.97 -8.04 -10.50
C VAL A 170 -4.54 -8.53 -10.75
N LYS A 171 -4.39 -9.30 -11.84
CA LYS A 171 -3.12 -9.84 -12.33
C LYS A 171 -2.52 -8.99 -13.46
#